data_AF-A0A962TVU1-F1
#
_entry.id   AF-A0A962TVU1-F1
#
_cell.length_a   1.000
_cell.length_b   1.000
_cell.length_c   1.000
_cell.angle_alpha   90.00
_cell.angle_beta   90.00
_cell.angle_gamma   90.00
#
_symmetry.space_group_name_H-M   'P 1'
#
loop_
_entity.id
_entity.type
_entity.pdbx_description
1 polymer ?
#
loop_
_entity_poly.entity_id
_entity_poly.type
_entity_poly.pdbx_seq_one_letter_code
_entity_poly.pdbx_strand_id
1 'polypeptide(L)'
;MFKKFILTLGGLFIMTAATHGEAIAADTDPSNTVQMEVSSGGTVVIQLLPEIAPKHVERIKTLAGEGFYDGIIFHRVISGFMAQTGDPTGTGMGGSKYEDLPAEFSDYKYKRGTVGMARGNDFNSANSQFFICFTDTGCSFLTGKYTVLGQVTSGMEYIDHVAVGEPPASPDKIVKMTVGTAEAAPAATEEPAAEAPAEEAPVEEKAAE
;
A
#
# COMPACT_ATOMS: atom_id res chain seq x y z
N MET A 1 18.24 -45.67 63.84
CA MET A 1 17.13 -44.91 63.22
C MET A 1 17.56 -44.44 61.84
N PHE A 2 16.77 -44.82 60.82
CA PHE A 2 16.56 -44.23 59.48
C PHE A 2 17.76 -43.66 58.69
N LYS A 3 18.32 -44.39 57.69
CA LYS A 3 17.89 -44.63 56.28
C LYS A 3 18.40 -43.58 55.27
N LYS A 4 19.22 -44.07 54.31
CA LYS A 4 19.73 -43.46 53.07
C LYS A 4 18.63 -42.79 52.22
N PHE A 5 18.96 -41.76 51.43
CA PHE A 5 18.48 -41.62 50.04
C PHE A 5 19.34 -40.66 49.20
N ILE A 6 19.83 -41.17 48.07
CA ILE A 6 20.40 -40.45 46.92
C ILE A 6 19.23 -39.98 46.05
N LEU A 7 19.25 -38.76 45.51
CA LEU A 7 18.53 -38.47 44.28
C LEU A 7 19.20 -37.37 43.45
N THR A 8 19.76 -37.79 42.33
CA THR A 8 20.18 -36.98 41.19
C THR A 8 18.92 -36.50 40.45
N LEU A 9 18.83 -35.22 40.06
CA LEU A 9 17.84 -34.76 39.09
C LEU A 9 18.53 -33.92 38.01
N GLY A 10 18.48 -34.44 36.77
CA GLY A 10 19.02 -33.80 35.59
C GLY A 10 18.22 -32.57 35.17
N GLY A 11 18.93 -31.49 34.84
CA GLY A 11 18.37 -30.32 34.19
C GLY A 11 18.13 -30.61 32.71
N LEU A 12 16.87 -30.81 32.35
CA LEU A 12 16.40 -30.85 30.97
C LEU A 12 16.41 -29.41 30.42
N PHE A 13 17.38 -29.10 29.57
CA PHE A 13 17.39 -27.84 28.80
C PHE A 13 16.38 -27.98 27.64
N ILE A 14 15.22 -27.33 27.79
CA ILE A 14 14.21 -27.27 26.75
C ILE A 14 14.69 -26.24 25.71
N MET A 15 14.95 -26.72 24.49
CA MET A 15 15.14 -25.89 23.31
C MET A 15 13.85 -25.11 23.01
N THR A 16 13.89 -23.78 23.18
CA THR A 16 12.87 -22.89 22.64
C THR A 16 13.08 -22.71 21.14
N ALA A 17 12.19 -23.31 20.35
CA ALA A 17 12.10 -23.08 18.92
C ALA A 17 11.67 -21.63 18.65
N ALA A 18 12.47 -20.91 17.85
CA ALA A 18 12.05 -19.65 17.27
C ALA A 18 11.03 -19.92 16.17
N THR A 19 9.79 -19.50 16.40
CA THR A 19 8.74 -19.46 15.37
C THR A 19 9.14 -18.44 14.30
N HIS A 20 9.36 -18.92 13.08
CA HIS A 20 9.56 -18.09 11.91
C HIS A 20 8.23 -17.39 11.59
N GLY A 21 8.27 -16.07 11.38
CA GLY A 21 7.14 -15.35 10.80
C GLY A 21 6.96 -15.81 9.36
N GLU A 22 5.83 -16.47 9.08
CA GLU A 22 5.44 -16.80 7.72
C GLU A 22 5.30 -15.51 6.92
N ALA A 23 6.14 -15.36 5.90
CA ALA A 23 5.85 -14.45 4.82
C ALA A 23 4.55 -14.94 4.16
N ILE A 24 3.51 -14.11 4.17
CA ILE A 24 2.32 -14.35 3.33
C ILE A 24 2.86 -14.49 1.90
N ALA A 25 2.78 -15.70 1.34
CA ALA A 25 3.13 -15.94 -0.05
C ALA A 25 2.28 -15.01 -0.93
N ALA A 26 2.89 -14.39 -1.93
CA ALA A 26 2.16 -13.54 -2.85
C ALA A 26 1.05 -14.36 -3.51
N ASP A 27 -0.20 -14.00 -3.21
CA ASP A 27 -1.36 -14.59 -3.87
C ASP A 27 -1.30 -14.24 -5.36
N THR A 28 -1.27 -15.28 -6.20
CA THR A 28 -1.16 -15.13 -7.65
C THR A 28 -2.50 -15.01 -8.35
N ASP A 29 -3.63 -15.05 -7.61
CA ASP A 29 -4.95 -14.83 -8.21
C ASP A 29 -5.08 -13.38 -8.71
N PRO A 30 -5.19 -13.16 -10.04
CA PRO A 30 -5.37 -11.83 -10.60
C PRO A 30 -6.61 -11.12 -10.05
N SER A 31 -7.62 -11.87 -9.61
CA SER A 31 -8.85 -11.31 -9.03
C SER A 31 -8.58 -10.58 -7.70
N ASN A 32 -7.46 -10.86 -7.03
CA ASN A 32 -7.05 -10.20 -5.80
C ASN A 32 -6.03 -9.08 -6.05
N THR A 33 -5.87 -8.66 -7.30
CA THR A 33 -5.10 -7.46 -7.66
C THR A 33 -6.04 -6.32 -8.04
N VAL A 34 -5.71 -5.11 -7.61
CA VAL A 34 -6.33 -3.87 -8.09
C VAL A 34 -5.27 -2.96 -8.70
N GLN A 35 -5.62 -2.36 -9.83
CA GLN A 35 -4.85 -1.30 -10.46
C GLN A 35 -5.57 0.03 -10.26
N MET A 36 -4.83 1.04 -9.83
CA MET A 36 -5.35 2.37 -9.57
C MET A 36 -4.49 3.38 -10.32
N GLU A 37 -5.00 3.88 -11.44
CA GLU A 37 -4.41 5.01 -12.16
C GLU A 37 -4.63 6.29 -11.35
N VAL A 38 -3.57 7.04 -11.08
CA VAL A 38 -3.62 8.27 -10.27
C VAL A 38 -3.14 9.47 -11.08
N SER A 39 -3.73 10.64 -10.81
CA SER A 39 -3.39 11.89 -11.52
C SER A 39 -1.97 12.38 -11.26
N SER A 40 -1.31 11.87 -10.23
CA SER A 40 0.10 12.15 -9.92
C SER A 40 1.09 11.44 -10.85
N GLY A 41 0.62 10.61 -11.80
CA GLY A 41 1.39 10.28 -12.99
C GLY A 41 1.59 8.80 -13.32
N GLY A 42 0.78 7.88 -12.80
CA GLY A 42 0.92 6.46 -13.16
C GLY A 42 -0.06 5.51 -12.50
N THR A 43 0.24 4.21 -12.58
CA THR A 43 -0.61 3.14 -12.05
C THR A 43 0.00 2.56 -10.79
N VAL A 44 -0.80 2.53 -9.73
CA VAL A 44 -0.49 1.88 -8.46
C VAL A 44 -1.12 0.50 -8.46
N VAL A 45 -0.32 -0.54 -8.22
CA VAL A 45 -0.79 -1.92 -8.14
C VAL A 45 -0.89 -2.33 -6.68
N ILE A 46 -2.06 -2.80 -6.27
CA ILE A 46 -2.37 -3.21 -4.90
C ILE A 46 -2.73 -4.69 -4.91
N GLN A 47 -1.98 -5.49 -4.15
CA GLN A 47 -2.39 -6.85 -3.80
C GLN A 47 -3.36 -6.79 -2.62
N LEU A 48 -4.57 -7.29 -2.83
CA LEU A 48 -5.60 -7.45 -1.80
C LEU A 48 -5.35 -8.74 -1.00
N LEU A 49 -5.78 -8.73 0.26
CA LEU A 49 -5.53 -9.81 1.23
C LEU A 49 -6.88 -10.40 1.74
N PRO A 50 -7.62 -11.16 0.91
CA PRO A 50 -8.93 -11.71 1.28
C PRO A 50 -8.88 -12.71 2.45
N GLU A 51 -7.72 -13.30 2.74
CA GLU A 51 -7.48 -14.14 3.90
C GLU A 51 -7.44 -13.34 5.21
N ILE A 52 -7.17 -12.04 5.15
CA ILE A 52 -7.14 -11.13 6.30
C ILE A 52 -8.47 -10.38 6.46
N ALA A 53 -9.02 -9.85 5.36
CA ALA A 53 -10.21 -9.01 5.39
C ALA A 53 -11.18 -9.35 4.25
N PRO A 54 -11.78 -10.55 4.24
CA PRO A 54 -12.58 -11.04 3.12
C PRO A 54 -13.74 -10.09 2.76
N LYS A 55 -14.44 -9.53 3.75
CA LYS A 55 -15.59 -8.64 3.48
C LYS A 55 -15.16 -7.30 2.90
N HIS A 56 -14.08 -6.73 3.41
CA HIS A 56 -13.56 -5.47 2.88
C HIS A 56 -12.97 -5.65 1.48
N VAL A 57 -12.27 -6.76 1.22
CA VAL A 57 -11.77 -7.09 -0.12
C VAL A 57 -12.92 -7.24 -1.12
N GLU A 58 -13.98 -7.97 -0.76
CA GLU A 58 -15.18 -8.08 -1.60
C GLU A 58 -15.81 -6.72 -1.89
N ARG A 59 -15.93 -5.86 -0.88
CA ARG A 59 -16.47 -4.51 -1.03
C ARG A 59 -15.64 -3.66 -2.00
N ILE A 60 -14.32 -3.65 -1.84
CA ILE A 60 -13.43 -2.86 -2.70
C ILE A 60 -13.49 -3.37 -4.14
N LYS A 61 -13.49 -4.69 -4.36
CA LYS A 61 -13.66 -5.29 -5.69
C LYS A 61 -14.98 -4.89 -6.33
N THR A 62 -16.07 -4.93 -5.56
CA THR A 62 -17.40 -4.51 -6.02
C THR A 62 -17.40 -3.05 -6.43
N LEU A 63 -16.93 -2.15 -5.56
CA LEU A 63 -16.91 -0.71 -5.83
C LEU A 63 -16.01 -0.34 -7.02
N ALA A 64 -14.83 -0.97 -7.14
CA ALA A 64 -13.98 -0.80 -8.31
C ALA A 64 -14.67 -1.30 -9.60
N GLY A 65 -15.33 -2.46 -9.54
CA GLY A 65 -16.10 -3.00 -10.66
C GLY A 65 -17.30 -2.14 -11.08
N GLU A 66 -17.87 -1.37 -10.15
CA GLU A 66 -18.91 -0.38 -10.42
C GLU A 66 -18.37 0.97 -10.94
N GLY A 67 -17.05 1.15 -11.02
CA GLY A 67 -16.43 2.43 -11.38
C GLY A 67 -16.57 3.51 -10.31
N PHE A 68 -16.90 3.13 -9.07
CA PHE A 68 -17.19 4.07 -7.97
C PHE A 68 -16.02 5.01 -7.66
N TYR A 69 -14.79 4.51 -7.78
CA TYR A 69 -13.59 5.27 -7.42
C TYR A 69 -13.13 6.26 -8.48
N ASP A 70 -13.65 6.17 -9.70
CA ASP A 70 -13.20 7.00 -10.82
C ASP A 70 -13.53 8.47 -10.55
N GLY A 71 -12.48 9.31 -10.51
CA GLY A 71 -12.56 10.73 -10.19
C GLY A 71 -12.52 11.06 -8.70
N ILE A 72 -12.53 10.09 -7.79
CA ILE A 72 -12.45 10.34 -6.34
C ILE A 72 -11.07 10.88 -5.96
N ILE A 73 -11.07 11.96 -5.16
CA ILE A 73 -9.85 12.64 -4.74
C ILE A 73 -9.20 12.01 -3.50
N PHE A 74 -7.88 12.20 -3.40
CA PHE A 74 -7.14 12.07 -2.14
C PHE A 74 -7.41 13.29 -1.27
N HIS A 75 -8.49 13.22 -0.50
CA HIS A 75 -8.98 14.35 0.30
C HIS A 75 -8.19 14.58 1.59
N ARG A 76 -7.35 13.63 2.02
CA ARG A 76 -6.58 13.76 3.25
C ARG A 76 -5.23 13.08 3.15
N VAL A 77 -4.16 13.87 3.14
CA VAL A 77 -2.80 13.40 2.86
C VAL A 77 -1.86 14.03 3.87
N ILE A 78 -1.25 13.20 4.72
CA ILE A 78 -0.34 13.63 5.78
C ILE A 78 1.03 13.04 5.51
N SER A 79 2.01 13.91 5.25
CA SER A 79 3.39 13.52 4.98
C SER A 79 3.94 12.63 6.10
N GLY A 80 4.62 11.55 5.70
CA GLY A 80 5.18 10.56 6.62
C GLY A 80 4.16 9.59 7.23
N PHE A 81 2.85 9.84 7.09
CA PHE A 81 1.79 9.00 7.61
C PHE A 81 1.04 8.25 6.50
N MET A 82 0.06 8.88 5.86
CA MET A 82 -0.79 8.21 4.86
C MET A 82 -1.43 9.17 3.85
N ALA A 83 -1.89 8.60 2.74
CA ALA A 83 -2.78 9.23 1.77
C ALA A 83 -4.14 8.51 1.80
N GLN A 84 -5.22 9.23 2.12
CA GLN A 84 -6.58 8.74 2.27
C GLN A 84 -7.48 9.22 1.12
N THR A 85 -8.31 8.31 0.62
CA THR A 85 -9.21 8.47 -0.54
C THR A 85 -10.50 7.67 -0.34
N GLY A 86 -11.34 7.57 -1.38
CA GLY A 86 -12.55 6.74 -1.39
C GLY A 86 -13.81 7.42 -0.83
N ASP A 87 -13.77 8.73 -0.61
CA ASP A 87 -14.95 9.54 -0.29
C ASP A 87 -15.48 10.26 -1.55
N PRO A 88 -16.68 9.93 -2.05
CA PRO A 88 -17.24 10.54 -3.27
C PRO A 88 -17.56 12.03 -3.11
N THR A 89 -17.68 12.52 -1.87
CA THR A 89 -17.89 13.94 -1.57
C THR A 89 -16.59 14.72 -1.41
N GLY A 90 -15.47 14.02 -1.18
CA GLY A 90 -14.17 14.62 -0.86
C GLY A 90 -14.10 15.34 0.49
N THR A 91 -15.07 15.16 1.38
CA THR A 91 -15.17 15.88 2.66
C THR A 91 -14.55 15.11 3.84
N GLY A 92 -14.25 13.82 3.66
CA GLY A 92 -13.91 12.85 4.69
C GLY A 92 -15.12 12.17 5.35
N MET A 93 -16.35 12.60 5.04
CA MET A 93 -17.57 12.16 5.75
C MET A 93 -18.50 11.30 4.88
N GLY A 94 -18.22 11.17 3.58
CA GLY A 94 -19.05 10.37 2.68
C GLY A 94 -18.68 8.90 2.63
N GLY A 95 -19.47 8.13 1.88
CA GLY A 95 -19.32 6.70 1.67
C GLY A 95 -20.07 6.24 0.43
N SER A 96 -19.97 4.94 0.13
CA SER A 96 -20.77 4.31 -0.92
C SER A 96 -22.24 4.14 -0.50
N LYS A 97 -23.07 3.68 -1.44
CA LYS A 97 -24.48 3.33 -1.21
C LYS A 97 -24.68 2.09 -0.31
N TYR A 98 -23.61 1.33 -0.03
CA TYR A 98 -23.69 0.09 0.73
C TYR A 98 -23.59 0.34 2.23
N GLU A 99 -24.02 -0.64 3.01
CA GLU A 99 -23.91 -0.62 4.47
C GLU A 99 -22.45 -0.62 4.94
N ASP A 100 -22.25 -0.12 6.15
CA ASP A 100 -20.95 -0.17 6.81
C ASP A 100 -20.54 -1.60 7.14
N LEU A 101 -19.24 -1.83 7.19
CA LEU A 101 -18.63 -3.13 7.40
C LEU A 101 -18.17 -3.31 8.84
N PRO A 102 -18.39 -4.48 9.45
CA PRO A 102 -17.80 -4.82 10.73
C PRO A 102 -16.27 -4.95 10.58
N ALA A 103 -15.53 -4.49 11.59
CA ALA A 103 -14.07 -4.54 11.58
C ALA A 103 -13.52 -5.97 11.42
N GLU A 104 -12.44 -6.11 10.65
CA GLU A 104 -11.68 -7.35 10.45
C GLU A 104 -10.23 -7.10 10.90
N PHE A 105 -10.03 -6.95 12.21
CA PHE A 105 -8.70 -6.67 12.77
C PHE A 105 -7.78 -7.88 12.73
N SER A 106 -6.49 -7.63 12.48
CA SER A 106 -5.44 -8.64 12.45
C SER A 106 -4.14 -8.13 13.09
N ASP A 107 -3.17 -9.02 13.29
CA ASP A 107 -1.82 -8.71 13.74
C ASP A 107 -0.87 -8.32 12.59
N TYR A 108 -1.40 -8.17 11.36
CA TYR A 108 -0.63 -7.72 10.22
C TYR A 108 0.02 -6.37 10.51
N LYS A 109 1.35 -6.32 10.33
CA LYS A 109 2.14 -5.13 10.63
C LYS A 109 1.93 -4.09 9.54
N TYR A 110 1.33 -2.96 9.90
CA TYR A 110 1.25 -1.81 9.03
C TYR A 110 2.66 -1.30 8.75
N LYS A 111 2.96 -1.18 7.47
CA LYS A 111 4.25 -0.72 6.95
C LYS A 111 4.02 0.14 5.71
N ARG A 112 5.09 0.64 5.10
CA ARG A 112 5.01 1.37 3.84
C ARG A 112 4.25 0.56 2.79
N GLY A 113 3.31 1.23 2.12
CA GLY A 113 2.43 0.65 1.11
C GLY A 113 1.29 -0.21 1.66
N THR A 114 1.20 -0.45 2.97
CA THR A 114 0.01 -1.11 3.54
C THR A 114 -1.22 -0.26 3.26
N VAL A 115 -2.27 -0.93 2.78
CA VAL A 115 -3.57 -0.31 2.50
C VAL A 115 -4.53 -0.69 3.62
N GLY A 116 -5.05 0.30 4.33
CA GLY A 116 -5.98 0.11 5.43
C GLY A 116 -7.33 0.75 5.15
N MET A 117 -8.39 0.21 5.75
CA MET A 117 -9.75 0.75 5.63
C MET A 117 -9.95 1.89 6.62
N ALA A 118 -10.36 3.06 6.12
CA ALA A 118 -10.73 4.18 6.95
C ALA A 118 -12.12 3.94 7.58
N ARG A 119 -12.33 4.52 8.76
CA ARG A 119 -13.57 4.43 9.52
C ARG A 119 -13.73 5.66 10.42
N GLY A 120 -14.95 5.89 10.88
CA GLY A 120 -15.22 6.84 11.95
C GLY A 120 -14.84 6.30 13.33
N ASN A 121 -15.44 6.89 14.36
CA ASN A 121 -15.20 6.51 15.76
C ASN A 121 -15.69 5.10 16.08
N ASP A 122 -16.78 4.65 15.43
CA ASP A 122 -17.25 3.28 15.56
C ASP A 122 -16.31 2.34 14.78
N PHE A 123 -15.89 1.25 15.41
CA PHE A 123 -15.06 0.23 14.78
C PHE A 123 -15.72 -0.39 13.54
N ASN A 124 -17.05 -0.43 13.50
CA ASN A 124 -17.83 -1.04 12.42
C ASN A 124 -18.41 -0.01 11.44
N SER A 125 -17.76 1.15 11.29
CA SER A 125 -18.19 2.24 10.38
C SER A 125 -17.35 2.36 9.11
N ALA A 126 -16.55 1.34 8.77
CA ALA A 126 -15.81 1.33 7.52
C ALA A 126 -16.77 1.17 6.34
N ASN A 127 -16.58 1.94 5.26
CA ASN A 127 -17.48 1.89 4.10
C ASN A 127 -16.74 1.74 2.77
N SER A 128 -16.30 2.87 2.19
CA SER A 128 -15.59 2.92 0.89
C SER A 128 -14.24 3.61 0.97
N GLN A 129 -13.97 4.31 2.08
CA GLN A 129 -12.72 5.04 2.25
C GLN A 129 -11.58 4.10 2.65
N PHE A 130 -10.42 4.29 2.03
CA PHE A 130 -9.18 3.59 2.37
C PHE A 130 -8.00 4.55 2.37
N PHE A 131 -6.90 4.13 2.96
CA PHE A 131 -5.66 4.90 3.01
C PHE A 131 -4.44 4.03 2.68
N ILE A 132 -3.39 4.65 2.16
CA ILE A 132 -2.12 4.01 1.83
C ILE A 132 -1.03 4.63 2.71
N CYS A 133 -0.26 3.78 3.40
CA CYS A 133 0.79 4.20 4.31
C CYS A 133 2.08 4.63 3.60
N PHE A 134 2.60 5.80 3.95
CA PHE A 134 3.85 6.32 3.39
C PHE A 134 5.09 5.67 3.99
N THR A 135 5.07 5.37 5.29
CA THR A 135 6.27 4.89 6.00
C THR A 135 5.93 3.79 6.98
N ASP A 136 6.94 2.99 7.33
CA ASP A 136 6.81 1.93 8.32
C ASP A 136 6.44 2.49 9.70
N THR A 137 7.19 3.48 10.15
CA THR A 137 7.02 4.08 11.48
C THR A 137 5.76 4.93 11.58
N GLY A 138 5.37 5.60 10.50
CA GLY A 138 4.20 6.46 10.47
C GLY A 138 2.89 5.71 10.62
N CYS A 139 2.85 4.43 10.28
CA CYS A 139 1.63 3.62 10.37
C CYS A 139 1.69 2.47 11.39
N SER A 140 2.83 2.19 12.01
CA SER A 140 2.98 1.03 12.91
C SER A 140 1.96 0.97 14.04
N PHE A 141 1.49 2.13 14.53
CA PHE A 141 0.52 2.23 15.61
C PHE A 141 -0.91 1.82 15.23
N LEU A 142 -1.18 1.58 13.93
CA LEU A 142 -2.47 1.15 13.38
C LEU A 142 -2.67 -0.37 13.45
N THR A 143 -1.60 -1.15 13.62
CA THR A 143 -1.68 -2.62 13.73
C THR A 143 -2.60 -3.03 14.87
N GLY A 144 -3.50 -3.97 14.59
CA GLY A 144 -4.54 -4.43 15.52
C GLY A 144 -5.70 -3.45 15.75
N LYS A 145 -5.74 -2.31 15.04
CA LYS A 145 -6.75 -1.24 15.26
C LYS A 145 -7.54 -0.82 14.02
N TYR A 146 -7.05 -1.21 12.84
CA TYR A 146 -7.64 -0.91 11.54
C TYR A 146 -7.56 -2.15 10.66
N THR A 147 -8.64 -2.41 9.91
CA THR A 147 -8.68 -3.52 8.95
C THR A 147 -7.65 -3.30 7.85
N VAL A 148 -6.77 -4.28 7.65
CA VAL A 148 -5.83 -4.29 6.52
C VAL A 148 -6.56 -4.81 5.29
N LEU A 149 -6.56 -4.02 4.23
CA LEU A 149 -7.15 -4.39 2.95
C LEU A 149 -6.13 -5.09 2.03
N GLY A 150 -4.90 -4.59 2.02
CA GLY A 150 -3.91 -4.99 1.04
C GLY A 150 -2.55 -4.34 1.21
N GLN A 151 -1.71 -4.50 0.19
CA GLN A 151 -0.35 -3.99 0.13
C GLN A 151 -0.04 -3.52 -1.30
N VAL A 152 0.47 -2.29 -1.44
CA VAL A 152 1.02 -1.80 -2.70
C VAL A 152 2.22 -2.66 -3.09
N THR A 153 2.20 -3.19 -4.30
CA THR A 153 3.27 -4.02 -4.90
C THR A 153 4.04 -3.28 -5.99
N SER A 154 3.46 -2.23 -6.59
CA SER A 154 4.12 -1.38 -7.59
C SER A 154 3.49 0.02 -7.63
N GLY A 155 4.24 1.03 -8.08
CA GLY A 155 3.76 2.40 -8.26
C GLY A 155 3.66 3.23 -6.98
N MET A 156 4.41 2.88 -5.94
CA MET A 156 4.39 3.63 -4.67
C MET A 156 4.90 5.07 -4.84
N GLU A 157 5.81 5.30 -5.78
CA GLU A 157 6.33 6.61 -6.17
C GLU A 157 5.24 7.59 -6.62
N TYR A 158 4.16 7.09 -7.23
CA TYR A 158 3.03 7.94 -7.62
C TYR A 158 2.20 8.36 -6.41
N ILE A 159 2.12 7.51 -5.38
CA ILE A 159 1.49 7.85 -4.11
C ILE A 159 2.34 8.88 -3.35
N ASP A 160 3.67 8.73 -3.35
CA ASP A 160 4.60 9.69 -2.72
C ASP A 160 4.47 11.11 -3.28
N HIS A 161 4.03 11.25 -4.53
CA HIS A 161 3.85 12.54 -5.20
C HIS A 161 2.44 13.14 -5.04
N VAL A 162 1.51 12.46 -4.38
CA VAL A 162 0.17 13.00 -4.13
C VAL A 162 0.25 14.28 -3.28
N ALA A 163 -0.49 15.31 -3.69
CA ALA A 163 -0.53 16.59 -3.00
C ALA A 163 -0.90 16.46 -1.51
N VAL A 164 -0.09 17.06 -0.64
CA VAL A 164 -0.28 17.05 0.83
C VAL A 164 -1.35 18.06 1.27
N GLY A 165 -2.19 17.68 2.25
CA GLY A 165 -3.18 18.56 2.87
C GLY A 165 -4.42 17.86 3.43
N GLU A 166 -5.25 18.60 4.16
CA GLU A 166 -6.49 18.11 4.81
C GLU A 166 -7.68 19.10 4.65
N PRO A 167 -8.21 19.32 3.43
CA PRO A 167 -7.79 18.75 2.16
C PRO A 167 -6.66 19.54 1.47
N PRO A 168 -5.96 18.94 0.50
CA PRO A 168 -5.01 19.65 -0.35
C PRO A 168 -5.68 20.76 -1.17
N ALA A 169 -4.93 21.84 -1.47
CA ALA A 169 -5.45 22.95 -2.28
C ALA A 169 -5.75 22.56 -3.74
N SER A 170 -5.03 21.56 -4.27
CA SER A 170 -5.25 20.96 -5.58
C SER A 170 -5.05 19.46 -5.43
N PRO A 171 -6.09 18.74 -4.99
CA PRO A 171 -5.97 17.33 -4.64
C PRO A 171 -5.84 16.47 -5.90
N ASP A 172 -4.94 15.49 -5.84
CA ASP A 172 -4.89 14.40 -6.81
C ASP A 172 -6.12 13.50 -6.69
N LYS A 173 -6.35 12.69 -7.71
CA LYS A 173 -7.48 11.77 -7.79
C LYS A 173 -7.11 10.43 -8.39
N ILE A 174 -7.95 9.46 -8.09
CA ILE A 174 -8.03 8.21 -8.82
C ILE A 174 -8.62 8.55 -10.19
N VAL A 175 -7.84 8.37 -11.24
CA VAL A 175 -8.31 8.52 -12.63
C VAL A 175 -9.19 7.32 -12.98
N LYS A 176 -8.72 6.13 -12.62
CA LYS A 176 -9.44 4.87 -12.86
C LYS A 176 -9.01 3.80 -11.87
N MET A 177 -9.94 2.95 -11.42
CA MET A 177 -9.63 1.79 -10.60
C MET A 177 -10.26 0.51 -11.16
N THR A 178 -9.46 -0.53 -11.39
CA THR A 178 -9.91 -1.80 -11.98
C THR A 178 -9.40 -3.01 -11.21
N VAL A 179 -10.17 -4.10 -11.22
CA VAL A 179 -9.79 -5.40 -10.65
C VAL A 179 -9.12 -6.25 -11.74
N GLY A 180 -8.04 -6.94 -11.41
CA GLY A 180 -7.27 -7.77 -12.33
C GLY A 180 -5.81 -7.35 -12.44
N THR A 181 -4.98 -8.24 -12.97
CA THR A 181 -3.61 -7.90 -13.36
C THR A 181 -3.62 -7.00 -14.59
N ALA A 182 -2.67 -6.06 -14.66
CA ALA A 182 -2.40 -5.34 -15.88
C ALA A 182 -2.02 -6.39 -16.92
N GLU A 183 -2.72 -6.43 -18.06
CA GLU A 183 -2.02 -6.88 -19.26
C GLU A 183 -0.83 -5.93 -19.36
N ALA A 184 0.38 -6.47 -19.22
CA ALA A 184 1.59 -5.69 -19.03
C ALA A 184 1.61 -4.52 -20.03
N ALA A 185 1.45 -3.29 -19.52
CA ALA A 185 1.75 -2.11 -20.30
C ALA A 185 3.17 -2.32 -20.86
N PRO A 186 3.37 -2.21 -22.18
CA PRO A 186 4.64 -2.56 -22.80
C PRO A 186 5.73 -1.79 -22.07
N ALA A 187 6.68 -2.54 -21.53
CA ALA A 187 7.84 -2.01 -20.83
C ALA A 187 8.35 -0.81 -21.61
N ALA A 188 8.32 0.36 -20.96
CA ALA A 188 9.02 1.53 -21.43
C ALA A 188 10.44 1.06 -21.73
N THR A 189 10.77 1.06 -23.01
CA THR A 189 12.10 0.71 -23.49
C THR A 189 13.03 1.72 -22.85
N GLU A 190 13.96 1.22 -22.04
CA GLU A 190 15.10 1.98 -21.57
C GLU A 190 15.74 2.64 -22.80
N GLU A 191 15.63 3.97 -22.86
CA GLU A 191 16.39 4.80 -23.77
C GLU A 191 17.86 4.70 -23.34
N PRO A 192 18.75 4.12 -24.17
CA PRO A 192 20.13 3.97 -23.78
C PRO A 192 20.81 5.33 -23.73
N ALA A 193 21.56 5.54 -22.65
CA ALA A 193 22.39 6.69 -22.38
C ALA A 193 23.18 7.13 -23.63
N ALA A 194 23.00 8.39 -24.02
CA ALA A 194 23.87 9.06 -24.96
C ALA A 194 25.25 9.27 -24.30
N GLU A 195 26.17 8.38 -24.61
CA GLU A 195 27.59 8.53 -24.33
C GLU A 195 28.16 9.61 -25.28
N ALA A 196 28.75 10.64 -24.68
CA ALA A 196 29.38 11.76 -25.36
C ALA A 196 30.63 11.31 -26.13
N PRO A 197 30.89 11.80 -27.36
CA PRO A 197 32.22 11.75 -27.91
C PRO A 197 33.02 13.00 -27.50
N ALA A 198 34.24 12.74 -27.06
CA ALA A 198 35.29 13.69 -26.77
C ALA A 198 35.65 14.55 -28.00
N GLU A 199 35.79 15.85 -27.78
CA GLU A 199 36.32 16.81 -28.76
C GLU A 199 37.82 17.01 -28.49
N GLU A 200 38.67 16.44 -29.35
CA GLU A 200 40.10 16.74 -29.43
C GLU A 200 40.31 18.04 -30.22
N ALA A 201 41.13 18.95 -29.68
CA ALA A 201 41.63 20.17 -30.30
C ALA A 201 42.91 19.90 -31.15
N PRO A 202 43.57 20.90 -31.76
CA PRO A 202 43.11 22.03 -32.58
C PRO A 202 43.71 21.98 -34.01
N VAL A 203 43.14 22.72 -34.98
CA VAL A 203 43.80 22.98 -36.28
C VAL A 203 44.20 24.46 -36.35
N GLU A 204 45.50 24.64 -36.52
CA GLU A 204 46.25 25.88 -36.68
C GLU A 204 46.12 26.37 -38.14
N GLU A 205 45.53 27.53 -38.41
CA GLU A 205 45.83 28.33 -39.62
C GLU A 205 45.27 29.76 -39.51
N LYS A 206 46.16 30.75 -39.40
CA LYS A 206 45.96 32.04 -40.10
C LYS A 206 47.27 32.81 -40.24
N ALA A 207 47.73 32.87 -41.49
CA ALA A 207 48.59 33.93 -41.99
C ALA A 207 47.79 35.24 -42.11
N ALA A 208 48.38 36.36 -41.71
CA ALA A 208 48.20 37.65 -42.36
C ALA A 208 49.31 38.61 -41.93
N GLU A 209 49.86 39.25 -42.95
CA GLU A 209 50.75 40.41 -42.99
C GLU A 209 50.23 41.63 -42.21
#